data_AF-A0A968DYI2-F1
#
_entry.id   AF-A0A968DYI2-F1
#
_cell.length_a   1.000
_cell.length_b   1.000
_cell.length_c   1.000
_cell.angle_alpha   90.00
_cell.angle_beta   90.00
_cell.angle_gamma   90.00
#
_symmetry.space_group_name_H-M   'P 1'
#
loop_
_entity.id
_entity.type
_entity.pdbx_description
1 polymer ?
#
loop_
_entity_poly.entity_id
_entity_poly.type
_entity_poly.pdbx_seq_one_letter_code
_entity_poly.pdbx_strand_id
1 'polypeptide(L)' 'MIDFIKSLIETLLRVLPFPTKTGLRVFGKPNQHSPVFVTANFDLTVRRLTKVLTQSQIDCYLLVVNTKG' A
#
# COMPACT_ATOMS: atom_id res chain seq x y z
N MET A 1 17.18 5.59 1.02
CA MET A 1 17.86 5.67 -0.29
C MET A 1 17.31 4.63 -1.29
N ILE A 2 17.27 3.34 -0.93
CA ILE A 2 16.72 2.26 -1.78
C ILE A 2 15.24 2.50 -2.14
N ASP A 3 14.40 2.89 -1.17
CA ASP A 3 12.97 3.15 -1.43
C ASP A 3 12.71 4.31 -2.40
N PHE A 4 13.59 5.31 -2.40
CA PHE A 4 13.48 6.47 -3.30
C PHE A 4 13.81 6.07 -4.74
N ILE A 5 14.91 5.34 -4.95
CA ILE A 5 15.28 4.82 -6.28
C ILE A 5 14.20 3.88 -6.80
N LYS A 6 13.70 2.96 -5.96
CA LYS A 6 12.60 2.05 -6.32
C LYS A 6 11.33 2.83 -6.67
N SER A 7 11.01 3.90 -5.94
CA SER A 7 9.87 4.76 -6.25
C SER A 7 10.03 5.47 -7.59
N LEU A 8 11.25 5.93 -7.92
CA LEU A 8 11.55 6.56 -9.21
C LEU A 8 11.37 5.56 -10.35
N ILE A 9 11.95 4.37 -10.23
CA ILE A 9 11.84 3.30 -11.24
C ILE A 9 10.37 2.93 -11.48
N GLU A 10 9.60 2.65 -10.44
CA GLU A 10 8.19 2.26 -10.57
C GLU A 10 7.28 3.40 -11.05
N THR A 11 7.70 4.65 -10.85
CA THR A 11 7.01 5.81 -11.42
C THR A 11 7.29 5.94 -12.91
N LEU A 12 8.56 5.77 -13.33
CA LEU A 12 8.97 5.87 -14.74
C LEU A 12 8.50 4.67 -15.58
N LEU A 13 8.52 3.47 -15.01
CA LEU A 13 8.15 2.21 -15.66
C LEU A 13 6.75 1.74 -15.27
N ARG A 14 5.83 2.67 -14.98
CA ARG A 14 4.51 2.38 -14.38
C ARG A 14 3.62 1.41 -15.18
N VAL A 15 3.91 1.22 -16.47
CA VAL A 15 3.21 0.26 -17.34
C VAL A 15 3.63 -1.18 -17.11
N LEU A 16 4.76 -1.43 -16.46
CA LEU A 16 5.23 -2.77 -16.09
C LEU A 16 4.62 -3.20 -14.76
N PRO A 17 4.32 -4.50 -14.60
CA PRO A 17 3.74 -5.00 -13.36
C PRO A 17 4.78 -5.06 -12.25
N PHE A 18 4.53 -4.35 -11.15
CA PHE A 18 5.36 -4.40 -9.94
C PHE A 18 4.52 -4.88 -8.74
N PRO A 19 4.19 -6.18 -8.66
CA PRO A 19 3.32 -6.71 -7.63
C PRO A 19 3.99 -6.76 -6.25
N THR A 20 3.20 -6.58 -5.20
CA THR A 20 3.59 -6.76 -3.80
C THR A 20 2.68 -7.75 -3.07
N LYS A 21 3.03 -8.07 -1.82
CA LYS A 21 2.28 -9.02 -0.99
C LYS A 21 0.83 -8.54 -0.77
N THR A 22 -0.11 -9.37 -1.18
CA THR A 22 -1.56 -9.21 -1.00
C THR A 22 -2.00 -9.56 0.42
N GLY A 23 -3.25 -9.25 0.74
CA GLY A 23 -3.87 -9.57 2.01
C GLY A 23 -4.17 -8.34 2.87
N LEU A 24 -4.69 -8.60 4.06
CA LEU A 24 -5.06 -7.57 5.02
C LEU A 24 -3.83 -7.08 5.79
N ARG A 25 -3.64 -5.76 5.86
CA ARG A 25 -2.63 -5.09 6.68
C ARG A 25 -3.33 -4.27 7.76
N VAL A 26 -2.72 -4.23 8.93
CA VAL A 26 -3.27 -3.57 10.12
C VAL A 26 -2.43 -2.33 10.41
N PHE A 27 -3.09 -1.19 10.61
CA PHE A 27 -2.47 0.07 10.99
C PHE A 27 -3.03 0.52 12.34
N GLY A 28 -2.16 0.73 13.33
CA GLY A 28 -2.57 1.11 14.68
C GLY A 28 -3.26 -0.03 15.44
N LYS A 29 -4.36 0.27 16.13
CA LYS A 29 -5.19 -0.66 16.91
C LYS A 29 -6.66 -0.63 16.44
N PRO A 30 -6.94 -1.04 15.19
CA PRO A 30 -8.30 -0.97 14.66
C PRO A 30 -9.24 -1.93 15.36
N ASN A 31 -10.52 -1.57 15.38
CA ASN A 31 -11.61 -2.38 15.91
C ASN A 31 -12.69 -2.60 14.84
N GLN A 32 -13.82 -3.22 15.22
CA GLN A 32 -14.89 -3.59 14.29
C GLN A 32 -15.55 -2.40 13.58
N HIS A 33 -15.41 -1.18 14.11
CA HIS A 33 -15.92 0.06 13.52
C HIS A 33 -14.85 0.82 12.72
N SER A 34 -13.61 0.35 12.71
CA SER A 34 -12.52 1.00 11.97
C SER A 34 -12.70 0.86 10.45
N PRO A 35 -12.29 1.87 9.66
CA PRO A 35 -12.42 1.81 8.22
C PRO A 35 -11.52 0.74 7.60
N VAL A 36 -12.00 0.19 6.48
CA VAL A 36 -11.23 -0.71 5.62
C VAL A 36 -10.95 -0.01 4.30
N PHE A 37 -9.69 0.32 4.06
CA PHE A 37 -9.24 0.80 2.75
C PHE A 37 -8.97 -0.38 1.83
N VAL A 38 -9.27 -0.23 0.54
CA VAL A 38 -9.02 -1.26 -0.48
C VAL A 38 -8.08 -0.70 -1.55
N THR A 39 -7.08 -1.48 -1.94
CA THR A 39 -6.15 -1.12 -3.00
C THR A 39 -5.75 -2.33 -3.84
N ALA A 40 -5.30 -2.07 -5.07
CA ALA A 40 -4.54 -2.99 -5.90
C ALA A 40 -3.15 -3.30 -5.31
N ASN A 41 -2.49 -4.35 -5.79
CA ASN A 41 -1.19 -4.83 -5.30
C ASN A 41 0.03 -4.26 -6.04
N PHE A 42 -0.08 -3.07 -6.66
CA PHE A 42 1.08 -2.36 -7.20
C PHE A 42 1.96 -1.81 -6.08
N ASP A 43 3.25 -2.17 -6.06
CA ASP A 43 4.15 -1.92 -4.92
C ASP A 43 4.26 -0.43 -4.57
N LEU A 44 4.40 0.45 -5.58
CA LEU A 44 4.42 1.91 -5.36
C LEU A 44 3.14 2.41 -4.70
N THR A 45 1.98 1.95 -5.17
CA THR A 45 0.67 2.34 -4.64
C THR A 45 0.56 1.93 -3.18
N VAL A 46 0.89 0.67 -2.89
CA VAL A 46 0.81 0.13 -1.53
C VAL A 46 1.78 0.83 -0.59
N ARG A 47 3.02 1.11 -1.02
CA ARG A 47 4.01 1.84 -0.21
C ARG A 47 3.58 3.27 0.09
N ARG A 48 3.05 4.00 -0.89
CA ARG A 48 2.54 5.37 -0.70
C ARG A 48 1.36 5.39 0.26
N LEU A 49 0.40 4.48 0.09
CA LEU A 49 -0.76 4.40 0.96
C LEU A 49 -0.35 4.02 2.39
N THR A 50 0.54 3.03 2.54
CA THR A 50 1.11 2.62 3.84
C THR A 50 1.76 3.81 4.53
N LYS A 51 2.56 4.62 3.81
CA LYS A 51 3.20 5.81 4.36
C LYS A 51 2.18 6.82 4.89
N VAL A 52 1.15 7.14 4.09
CA VAL A 52 0.10 8.08 4.50
C VAL A 52 -0.67 7.55 5.70
N LEU A 53 -1.12 6.29 5.69
CA LEU A 53 -1.88 5.70 6.79
C LEU A 53 -1.07 5.68 8.11
N THR A 54 0.22 5.35 8.04
CA THR A 54 1.11 5.41 9.22
C THR A 54 1.29 6.85 9.71
N GLN A 55 1.45 7.82 8.81
CA GLN A 55 1.66 9.23 9.17
C GLN A 55 0.39 9.90 9.72
N SER A 56 -0.78 9.52 9.20
CA SER A 56 -2.07 10.05 9.64
C SER A 56 -2.55 9.49 10.98
N GLN A 57 -1.85 8.49 11.53
CA GLN A 57 -2.20 7.83 12.81
C GLN A 57 -3.65 7.34 12.88
N ILE A 58 -4.16 6.84 11.74
CA ILE A 58 -5.53 6.31 11.65
C ILE A 58 -5.52 4.82 11.97
N ASP A 59 -6.32 4.41 12.95
CA ASP A 59 -6.60 3.00 13.24
C ASP A 59 -7.49 2.41 12.14
N CYS A 60 -6.88 1.63 11.24
CA CYS A 60 -7.58 1.12 10.07
C CYS A 60 -7.01 -0.21 9.56
N TYR A 61 -7.78 -0.82 8.66
CA TYR A 61 -7.32 -1.95 7.86
C TYR A 61 -7.04 -1.51 6.42
N LEU A 62 -6.06 -2.14 5.78
CA LEU A 62 -5.81 -2.02 4.36
C LEU A 62 -5.88 -3.40 3.71
N LEU A 63 -6.86 -3.62 2.84
CA LEU A 63 -6.96 -4.82 2.02
C LEU A 63 -6.22 -4.60 0.70
N VAL A 64 -5.12 -5.34 0.50
CA VAL A 64 -4.36 -5.35 -0.75
C VAL A 64 -4.83 -6.52 -1.62
N VAL A 65 -5.52 -6.20 -2.71
CA VAL A 65 -6.14 -7.16 -3.63
C VAL A 65 -5.22 -7.42 -4.82
N ASN A 66 -5.19 -8.67 -5.28
CA ASN A 66 -4.40 -9.06 -6.46
C ASN A 66 -5.03 -8.49 -7.74
N THR A 67 -4.31 -7.60 -8.42
CA THR A 67 -4.63 -7.08 -9.76
C THR A 67 -3.50 -7.33 -10.75
N LYS A 68 -2.56 -8.22 -10.40
CA LYS A 68 -1.31 -8.52 -11.12
C LYS A 68 -0.23 -7.43 -11.07
N GLY A 69 -0.28 -6.57 -10.05
CA GLY A 69 0.64 -5.45 -9.89
C GLY A 69 0.38 -4.39 -10.93
#